data_AF-A0A1E4AU23-F1
#
_entry.id   AF-A0A1E4AU23-F1
#
_cell.length_a   1.000
_cell.length_b   1.000
_cell.length_c   1.000
_cell.angle_alpha   90.00
_cell.angle_beta   90.00
_cell.angle_gamma   90.00
#
_symmetry.space_group_name_H-M   'P 1'
#
loop_
_entity.id
_entity.type
_entity.pdbx_description
1 polymer ?
#
loop_
_entity_poly.entity_id
_entity_poly.type
_entity_poly.pdbx_seq_one_letter_code
_entity_poly.pdbx_strand_id
1 'polypeptide(L)'
;MSASALSDFDRLHRAWRFARAQWDCAENDPARPAGLSDEEDEEFCDREHAALLAFLTHPATDARQLAIKLNVICEAQAWGFNETPAIMSQLASDAHELIPTMEAAHGR
;
A
#
# COMPACT_ATOMS: atom_id res chain seq x y z
N MET A 1 30.13 -1.86 -1.55
CA MET A 1 28.96 -1.59 -0.71
C MET A 1 27.81 -2.39 -1.31
N SER A 2 27.41 -3.51 -0.70
CA SER A 2 26.29 -4.29 -1.22
C SER A 2 25.01 -3.49 -1.00
N ALA A 3 24.31 -3.17 -2.08
CA ALA A 3 22.94 -2.68 -1.99
C ALA A 3 22.13 -3.78 -1.29
N SER A 4 21.68 -3.52 -0.06
CA SER A 4 20.73 -4.41 0.61
C SER A 4 19.52 -4.54 -0.32
N ALA A 5 19.20 -5.75 -0.75
CA ALA A 5 17.97 -6.01 -1.47
C ALA A 5 16.82 -5.42 -0.64
N LEU A 6 15.96 -4.63 -1.27
CA LEU A 6 14.76 -4.09 -0.61
C LEU A 6 13.90 -5.26 -0.15
N SER A 7 13.32 -5.14 1.04
CA SER A 7 12.28 -6.07 1.48
C SER A 7 11.12 -6.05 0.48
N ASP A 8 10.39 -7.16 0.34
CA ASP A 8 9.21 -7.20 -0.52
C ASP A 8 8.15 -6.18 -0.08
N PHE A 9 8.03 -5.94 1.23
CA PHE A 9 7.19 -4.87 1.78
C PHE A 9 7.59 -3.49 1.22
N ASP A 10 8.87 -3.11 1.31
CA ASP A 10 9.34 -1.82 0.81
C ASP A 10 9.19 -1.71 -0.72
N ARG A 11 9.41 -2.82 -1.44
CA ARG A 11 9.23 -2.88 -2.89
C ARG A 11 7.77 -2.62 -3.28
N LEU A 12 6.82 -3.27 -2.61
CA LEU A 12 5.38 -3.11 -2.87
C LEU A 12 4.89 -1.72 -2.47
N HIS A 13 5.30 -1.23 -1.30
CA HIS A 13 4.97 0.13 -0.85
C HIS A 13 5.45 1.18 -1.87
N ARG A 14 6.69 1.05 -2.36
CA ARG A 14 7.24 1.93 -3.41
C ARG A 14 6.49 1.80 -4.73
N ALA A 15 6.10 0.58 -5.12
CA ALA A 15 5.36 0.35 -6.37
C ALA A 15 4.03 1.10 -6.35
N TRP A 16 3.28 1.02 -5.24
CA TRP A 16 2.06 1.79 -5.05
C TRP A 16 2.30 3.31 -5.09
N ARG A 17 3.27 3.82 -4.32
CA ARG A 17 3.62 5.25 -4.32
C ARG A 17 4.00 5.74 -5.72
N PHE A 18 4.70 4.91 -6.50
CA PHE A 18 5.09 5.24 -7.86
C PHE A 18 3.90 5.23 -8.84
N ALA A 19 2.99 4.26 -8.73
CA ALA A 19 1.77 4.24 -9.54
C ALA A 19 0.92 5.50 -9.30
N ARG A 20 0.71 5.87 -8.03
CA ARG A 20 -0.01 7.09 -7.65
C ARG A 20 0.68 8.36 -8.15
N ALA A 21 2.00 8.47 -7.97
CA ALA A 21 2.74 9.63 -8.45
C ALA A 21 2.70 9.76 -9.99
N GLN A 22 2.70 8.66 -10.73
CA GLN A 22 2.55 8.70 -12.18
C GLN A 22 1.18 9.23 -12.59
N TRP A 23 0.12 8.81 -11.90
CA TRP A 23 -1.23 9.35 -12.12
C TRP A 23 -1.28 10.84 -11.81
N ASP A 24 -0.82 11.26 -10.62
CA ASP A 24 -0.76 12.67 -10.22
C ASP A 24 0.01 13.52 -11.25
N CYS A 25 1.15 13.03 -11.75
CA CYS A 25 1.92 13.72 -12.77
C CYS A 25 1.17 13.83 -14.11
N ALA A 26 0.43 12.81 -14.50
CA ALA A 26 -0.28 12.77 -15.77
C ALA A 26 -1.55 13.65 -15.73
N GLU A 27 -2.27 13.69 -14.61
CA GLU A 27 -3.40 14.61 -14.40
C GLU A 27 -2.98 16.09 -14.43
N ASN A 28 -1.79 16.38 -13.90
CA ASN A 28 -1.29 17.74 -13.75
C ASN A 28 -0.30 18.16 -14.84
N ASP A 29 -0.24 17.45 -15.98
CA ASP A 29 0.66 17.76 -17.07
C ASP A 29 0.26 19.09 -17.76
N PRO A 30 1.08 20.16 -17.68
CA PRO A 30 0.77 21.44 -18.31
C PRO A 30 0.73 21.38 -19.84
N ALA A 31 1.33 20.35 -20.46
CA ALA A 31 1.24 20.12 -21.90
C ALA A 31 -0.13 19.53 -22.32
N ARG A 32 -0.93 19.06 -21.35
CA ARG A 32 -2.24 18.44 -21.55
C ARG A 32 -3.33 19.19 -20.78
N PRO A 33 -3.71 20.40 -21.19
CA PRO A 33 -4.68 21.22 -20.44
C PRO A 33 -6.10 20.64 -20.38
N ALA A 34 -6.42 19.68 -21.25
CA ALA A 34 -7.68 18.95 -21.21
C ALA A 34 -7.68 17.76 -20.23
N GLY A 35 -6.51 17.44 -19.65
CA GLY A 35 -6.33 16.31 -18.73
C GLY A 35 -6.14 14.97 -19.41
N LEU A 36 -6.39 13.92 -18.63
CA LEU A 36 -6.48 12.53 -19.09
C LEU A 36 -7.80 12.32 -19.84
N SER A 37 -7.77 11.46 -20.86
CA SER A 37 -9.00 10.85 -21.37
C SER A 37 -9.55 9.85 -20.36
N ASP A 38 -10.86 9.54 -20.44
CA ASP A 38 -11.50 8.57 -19.56
C ASP A 38 -10.77 7.21 -19.57
N GLU A 39 -10.34 6.72 -20.75
CA GLU A 39 -9.61 5.45 -20.89
C GLU A 39 -8.23 5.47 -20.20
N GLU A 40 -7.51 6.60 -20.29
CA GLU A 40 -6.22 6.74 -19.60
C GLU A 40 -6.41 6.83 -18.09
N ASP A 41 -7.41 7.57 -17.64
CA ASP A 41 -7.74 7.72 -16.23
C ASP A 41 -8.10 6.36 -15.61
N GLU A 42 -8.93 5.57 -16.30
CA GLU A 42 -9.24 4.18 -15.95
C GLU A 42 -7.97 3.32 -15.87
N GLU A 43 -7.04 3.44 -16.83
CA GLU A 43 -5.78 2.68 -16.80
C GLU A 43 -4.88 3.08 -15.61
N PHE A 44 -4.83 4.36 -15.25
CA PHE A 44 -4.09 4.80 -14.05
C PHE A 44 -4.76 4.30 -12.77
N CYS A 45 -6.08 4.39 -12.69
CA CYS A 45 -6.88 3.89 -11.58
C CYS A 45 -6.64 2.38 -11.37
N ASP A 46 -6.74 1.57 -12.41
CA ASP A 46 -6.53 0.11 -12.34
C ASP A 46 -5.11 -0.24 -11.89
N ARG A 47 -4.08 0.47 -12.39
CA ARG A 47 -2.68 0.23 -12.02
C ARG A 47 -2.39 0.63 -10.58
N GLU A 48 -2.88 1.78 -10.14
CA GLU A 48 -2.73 2.24 -8.76
C GLU A 48 -3.43 1.28 -7.81
N HIS A 49 -4.67 0.90 -8.13
CA HIS A 49 -5.49 0.01 -7.32
C HIS A 49 -4.86 -1.38 -7.20
N ALA A 50 -4.38 -1.96 -8.29
CA ALA A 50 -3.69 -3.25 -8.27
C ALA A 50 -2.41 -3.22 -7.41
N ALA A 51 -1.62 -2.14 -7.51
CA ALA A 51 -0.42 -1.96 -6.70
C ALA A 51 -0.74 -1.77 -5.20
N LEU A 52 -1.80 -1.00 -4.91
CA LEU A 52 -2.29 -0.76 -3.56
C LEU A 52 -2.77 -2.06 -2.90
N LEU A 53 -3.58 -2.85 -3.60
CA LEU A 53 -4.07 -4.14 -3.11
C LEU A 53 -2.92 -5.11 -2.83
N ALA A 54 -1.95 -5.21 -3.74
CA ALA A 54 -0.78 -6.05 -3.55
C ALA A 54 0.01 -5.65 -2.29
N PHE A 55 0.12 -4.34 -2.01
CA PHE A 55 0.75 -3.84 -0.80
C PHE A 55 -0.08 -4.12 0.47
N LEU A 56 -1.38 -3.81 0.47
CA LEU A 56 -2.25 -3.95 1.64
C LEU A 56 -2.52 -5.41 2.03
N THR A 57 -2.44 -6.34 1.08
CA THR A 57 -2.60 -7.78 1.33
C THR A 57 -1.27 -8.50 1.59
N HIS A 58 -0.12 -7.82 1.45
CA HIS A 58 1.16 -8.39 1.83
C HIS A 58 1.30 -8.47 3.37
N PRO A 59 1.82 -9.57 3.92
CA PRO A 59 2.02 -9.69 5.36
C PRO A 59 2.97 -8.62 5.91
N ALA A 60 2.62 -8.03 7.04
CA ALA A 60 3.52 -7.16 7.80
C ALA A 60 4.34 -7.99 8.80
N THR A 61 5.65 -7.80 8.84
CA THR A 61 6.54 -8.58 9.74
C THR A 61 6.88 -7.87 11.04
N ASP A 62 6.49 -6.60 11.18
CA ASP A 62 6.74 -5.79 12.37
C ASP A 62 5.66 -4.71 12.57
N ALA A 63 5.62 -4.12 13.77
CA ALA A 63 4.62 -3.10 14.12
C ALA A 63 4.74 -1.83 13.28
N ARG A 64 5.93 -1.50 12.76
CA ARG A 64 6.13 -0.32 11.90
C ARG A 64 5.48 -0.55 10.55
N GLN A 65 5.64 -1.72 9.95
CA GLN A 65 5.00 -2.09 8.69
C GLN A 65 3.47 -2.08 8.82
N LEU A 66 2.94 -2.62 9.92
CA LEU A 66 1.49 -2.57 10.20
C LEU A 66 0.99 -1.12 10.32
N ALA A 67 1.71 -0.26 11.03
CA ALA A 67 1.36 1.17 11.14
C ALA A 67 1.38 1.89 9.77
N ILE A 68 2.33 1.55 8.89
CA ILE A 68 2.37 2.09 7.52
C ILE A 68 1.11 1.64 6.76
N LYS A 69 0.73 0.36 6.80
CA LYS A 69 -0.49 -0.14 6.12
C LYS A 69 -1.74 0.59 6.61
N LEU A 70 -1.88 0.80 7.92
CA LEU A 70 -3.02 1.53 8.49
C LEU A 70 -3.08 2.98 8.00
N ASN A 71 -1.94 3.68 7.95
CA ASN A 71 -1.90 5.04 7.38
C ASN A 71 -2.29 5.07 5.90
N VAL A 72 -1.82 4.08 5.12
CA VAL A 72 -2.15 3.99 3.69
C VAL A 72 -3.64 3.73 3.46
N ILE A 73 -4.28 2.89 4.29
CA ILE A 73 -5.73 2.68 4.22
C ILE A 73 -6.49 3.99 4.46
N CYS A 74 -6.03 4.83 5.40
CA CYS A 74 -6.60 6.15 5.63
C CYS A 74 -6.39 7.10 4.44
N GLU A 75 -5.18 7.13 3.87
CA GLU A 75 -4.85 7.99 2.73
C GLU A 75 -5.62 7.61 1.45
N ALA A 76 -5.80 6.31 1.21
CA ALA A 76 -6.47 5.78 0.03
C ALA A 76 -7.98 5.53 0.22
N GLN A 77 -8.51 5.77 1.43
CA GLN A 77 -9.91 5.47 1.78
C GLN A 77 -10.32 4.02 1.45
N ALA A 78 -9.39 3.06 1.65
CA ALA A 78 -9.52 1.70 1.16
C ALA A 78 -10.66 0.88 1.82
N TRP A 79 -11.37 1.44 2.82
CA TRP A 79 -12.60 0.88 3.38
C TRP A 79 -13.78 0.87 2.41
N GLY A 80 -13.69 1.63 1.31
CA GLY A 80 -14.71 1.64 0.25
C GLY A 80 -14.54 0.53 -0.80
N PHE A 81 -13.45 -0.24 -0.74
CA PHE A 81 -13.12 -1.22 -1.77
C PHE A 81 -13.91 -2.51 -1.59
N ASN A 82 -14.15 -3.22 -2.69
CA ASN A 82 -14.78 -4.55 -2.66
C ASN A 82 -13.91 -5.57 -1.92
N GLU A 83 -12.60 -5.35 -1.91
CA GLU A 83 -11.56 -6.17 -1.29
C GLU A 83 -11.36 -5.83 0.20
N THR A 84 -12.14 -4.89 0.76
CA THR A 84 -12.08 -4.52 2.19
C THR A 84 -12.06 -5.75 3.12
N PRO A 85 -12.88 -6.80 2.92
CA PRO A 85 -12.81 -7.99 3.75
C PRO A 85 -11.44 -8.68 3.74
N ALA A 86 -10.79 -8.77 2.57
CA ALA A 86 -9.47 -9.37 2.43
C ALA A 86 -8.38 -8.52 3.10
N ILE A 87 -8.43 -7.19 2.90
CA ILE A 87 -7.53 -6.23 3.55
C ILE A 87 -7.63 -6.33 5.07
N MET A 88 -8.85 -6.28 5.62
CA MET A 88 -9.08 -6.34 7.06
C MET A 88 -8.68 -7.71 7.63
N SER A 89 -8.92 -8.80 6.91
CA SER A 89 -8.47 -10.13 7.33
C SER A 89 -6.96 -10.22 7.39
N GLN A 90 -6.23 -9.64 6.43
CA GLN A 90 -4.77 -9.60 6.46
C GLN A 90 -4.26 -8.77 7.64
N LEU A 91 -4.84 -7.59 7.91
CA LEU A 91 -4.46 -6.76 9.05
C LEU A 91 -4.68 -7.46 10.39
N ALA A 92 -5.79 -8.19 10.54
CA ALA A 92 -6.06 -8.96 11.74
C ALA A 92 -5.03 -10.08 11.93
N SER A 93 -4.65 -10.76 10.85
CA SER A 93 -3.58 -11.77 10.87
C SER A 93 -2.25 -11.14 11.25
N ASP A 94 -1.86 -10.04 10.62
CA ASP A 94 -0.62 -9.31 10.90
C ASP A 94 -0.56 -8.89 12.38
N ALA A 95 -1.65 -8.32 12.91
CA ALA A 95 -1.73 -7.93 14.31
C ALA A 95 -1.61 -9.15 15.25
N HIS A 96 -2.26 -10.27 14.91
CA HIS A 96 -2.20 -11.48 15.72
C HIS A 96 -0.78 -12.04 15.83
N GLU A 97 -0.06 -12.12 14.72
CA GLU A 97 1.34 -12.62 14.70
C GLU A 97 2.32 -11.72 15.46
N LEU A 98 2.00 -10.43 15.61
CA LEU A 98 2.84 -9.47 16.32
C LEU A 98 2.62 -9.46 17.84
N ILE A 99 1.45 -9.90 18.33
CA ILE A 99 1.12 -9.97 19.77
C ILE A 99 2.07 -10.90 20.56
N PRO A 100 2.41 -12.13 20.12
CA PRO A 100 3.37 -13.01 20.80
C PRO A 100 4.75 -12.39 21.03
N THR A 101 5.14 -11.44 20.17
CA THR A 101 6.45 -10.77 20.23
C THR A 101 6.54 -9.77 21.39
N MET A 102 5.40 -9.28 21.91
CA MET A 102 5.36 -8.27 22.97
C MET A 102 5.40 -8.86 24.39
N GLU A 103 4.86 -10.08 24.59
CA GLU A 103 4.86 -10.76 25.89
C GLU A 103 6.25 -11.29 26.26
N ALA A 104 7.03 -11.73 25.27
CA ALA A 104 8.42 -12.17 25.50
C ALA A 104 9.38 -11.02 25.87
N ALA A 105 9.06 -9.77 25.50
CA ALA A 105 9.88 -8.59 25.79
C ALA A 105 9.64 -8.00 27.19
N HIS A 106 8.47 -8.26 27.80
CA HIS A 106 8.10 -7.74 29.12
C HIS A 106 8.10 -8.79 30.24
N GLY A 107 8.44 -10.05 29.92
CA GLY A 107 8.69 -11.10 30.88
C GLY A 107 10.14 -11.16 31.35
N ARG A 108 10.64 -10.11 32.01
CA ARG A 108 11.80 -10.16 32.94
C ARG A 108 11.70 -9.06 33.98
#